data_AF-A0A418X7S6-F1
#
_entry.id   AF-A0A418X7S6-F1
#
_cell.length_a   1.000
_cell.length_b   1.000
_cell.length_c   1.000
_cell.angle_alpha   90.00
_cell.angle_beta   90.00
_cell.angle_gamma   90.00
#
_symmetry.space_group_name_H-M   'P 1'
#
loop_
_entity.id
_entity.type
_entity.pdbx_description
1 polymer ?
#
loop_
_entity_poly.entity_id
_entity_poly.type
_entity_poly.pdbx_seq_one_letter_code
_entity_poly.pdbx_strand_id
1 'polypeptide(L)'
;MGEPLLALACAGATLALGAFVLKPRSWFDTKLSRLPGSEATRRFVELQRRTVVMLVTVIILSFVLLAAIWWRPVEVTSVVTAPALLCFAFASWILFGDLVLIYYFRHLNLPSMAALPLVLLVVFSAWNDNHAVALLDEPPGPAARPIAPVHLQAWLAERRNSGALVAGKPFPLFLVAAEGGGIRGAYWTALVLSKLQDDSRGQFGSHAFALSGVSGGSLGNAVFAALVAEDQAGLLAVAPCARQSPARYQACATAVLRRDFLSPILGYLLYPDMVQRFLPMPVPAADRARAMETAWRSGWAESVGSNRLGERFDRLWQGPRGLQVPSLLLNATLVDGGNRIIASNIAIDGSFPDAFDASDELIDLRRMSMATAVHNSARFSYISPAGTVYACREGGRLAPCAPGRERGPWGRVIDGGYFENSGVETVRDLLFAIQPVLRAWHDDGYVIEPVVMVISNSPGAIAPSGKLDPNTARMDATFLSELLAPPLGLFNTRAARATFAVTAERRDMSVMVPSDGERFLWFGITTNNDTPLAWALADRTFDGIDNLLQTPQSARLPFSQVQKRLQGR
;
A
#
# COMPACT_ATOMS: atom_id res chain seq x y z
N MET A 1 36.01 6.21 18.34
CA MET A 1 37.06 5.75 17.38
C MET A 1 36.49 4.87 16.24
N GLY A 2 35.20 4.95 15.90
CA GLY A 2 34.53 3.95 15.03
C GLY A 2 34.48 4.30 13.54
N GLU A 3 34.37 5.58 13.17
CA GLU A 3 34.23 5.99 11.77
C GLU A 3 35.45 5.71 10.86
N PRO A 4 36.72 5.94 11.29
CA PRO A 4 37.86 5.66 10.41
C PRO A 4 38.10 4.15 10.22
N LEU A 5 37.79 3.34 11.23
CA LEU A 5 37.87 1.87 11.13
C LEU A 5 36.80 1.30 10.20
N LEU A 6 35.59 1.86 10.23
CA LEU A 6 34.50 1.46 9.33
C LEU A 6 34.79 1.89 7.88
N ALA A 7 35.31 3.10 7.67
CA ALA A 7 35.73 3.56 6.35
C ALA A 7 36.86 2.71 5.77
N LEU A 8 37.84 2.31 6.60
CA LEU A 8 38.91 1.38 6.21
C LEU A 8 38.38 -0.03 5.92
N ALA A 9 37.40 -0.52 6.69
CA ALA A 9 36.78 -1.81 6.46
C ALA A 9 35.95 -1.83 5.15
N CYS A 10 35.17 -0.78 4.89
CA CYS A 10 34.42 -0.62 3.65
C CYS A 10 35.36 -0.46 2.45
N ALA A 11 36.39 0.38 2.55
CA ALA A 11 37.41 0.51 1.50
C ALA A 11 38.14 -0.82 1.26
N GLY A 12 38.48 -1.55 2.33
CA GLY A 12 39.08 -2.88 2.25
C GLY A 12 38.16 -3.90 1.57
N ALA A 13 36.87 -3.91 1.91
CA ALA A 13 35.88 -4.77 1.27
C ALA A 13 35.65 -4.41 -0.20
N THR A 14 35.58 -3.13 -0.54
CA THR A 14 35.47 -2.64 -1.92
C THR A 14 36.72 -2.96 -2.73
N LEU A 15 37.92 -2.84 -2.15
CA LEU A 15 39.18 -3.23 -2.78
C LEU A 15 39.28 -4.75 -2.95
N ALA A 16 38.80 -5.54 -1.98
CA ALA A 16 38.77 -7.00 -2.06
C ALA A 16 37.77 -7.48 -3.13
N LEU A 17 36.57 -6.90 -3.18
CA LEU A 17 35.57 -7.12 -4.24
C LEU A 17 36.10 -6.66 -5.60
N GLY A 18 36.72 -5.49 -5.67
CA GLY A 18 37.37 -4.98 -6.87
C GLY A 18 38.48 -5.92 -7.35
N ALA A 19 39.35 -6.38 -6.47
CA ALA A 19 40.40 -7.35 -6.78
C ALA A 19 39.84 -8.71 -7.21
N PHE A 20 38.76 -9.17 -6.58
CA PHE A 20 38.04 -10.39 -6.95
C PHE A 20 37.40 -10.28 -8.34
N VAL A 21 36.79 -9.13 -8.66
CA VAL A 21 36.17 -8.84 -9.98
C VAL A 21 37.23 -8.66 -11.07
N LEU A 22 38.37 -8.05 -10.76
CA LEU A 22 39.45 -7.79 -11.71
C LEU A 22 40.33 -9.02 -11.99
N LYS A 23 40.47 -9.95 -11.02
CA LYS A 23 41.23 -11.20 -11.20
C LYS A 23 40.53 -12.43 -10.61
N PRO A 24 39.28 -12.76 -11.00
CA PRO A 24 38.59 -13.94 -10.47
C PRO A 24 39.36 -15.24 -10.80
N ARG A 25 40.07 -15.25 -11.93
CA ARG A 25 40.88 -16.39 -12.38
C ARG A 25 42.05 -16.72 -11.44
N SER A 26 42.77 -15.74 -10.87
CA SER A 26 43.93 -16.06 -10.01
C SER A 26 43.55 -16.76 -8.70
N TRP A 27 42.31 -16.59 -8.24
CA TRP A 27 41.80 -17.21 -7.01
C TRP A 27 41.30 -18.64 -7.23
N PHE A 28 40.79 -18.95 -8.43
CA PHE A 28 40.20 -20.26 -8.74
C PHE A 28 41.08 -21.13 -9.67
N ASP A 29 42.05 -20.57 -10.39
CA ASP A 29 42.93 -21.31 -11.31
C ASP A 29 43.80 -22.34 -10.59
N THR A 30 44.20 -22.12 -9.34
CA THR A 30 45.22 -22.99 -8.72
C THR A 30 44.67 -24.33 -8.20
N LYS A 31 43.36 -24.45 -7.97
CA LYS A 31 42.74 -25.71 -7.47
C LYS A 31 41.81 -26.41 -8.45
N LEU A 32 41.12 -25.69 -9.36
CA LEU A 32 40.23 -26.31 -10.36
C LEU A 32 40.91 -26.64 -11.70
N SER A 33 42.07 -26.08 -12.01
CA SER A 33 42.80 -26.35 -13.27
C SER A 33 43.36 -27.77 -13.39
N ARG A 34 43.37 -28.55 -12.29
CA ARG A 34 43.88 -29.93 -12.24
C ARG A 34 42.86 -31.00 -12.67
N LEU A 35 41.64 -30.61 -13.04
CA LEU A 35 40.67 -31.53 -13.65
C LEU A 35 41.03 -31.71 -15.14
N PRO A 36 41.15 -32.94 -15.66
CA PRO A 36 41.50 -33.17 -17.07
C PRO A 36 40.43 -32.57 -17.98
N GLY A 37 40.81 -31.55 -18.76
CA GLY A 37 39.91 -30.80 -19.66
C GLY A 37 40.16 -29.29 -19.72
N SER A 38 41.20 -28.76 -19.06
CA SER A 38 41.36 -27.35 -18.73
C SER A 38 41.98 -26.41 -19.78
N GLU A 39 42.21 -26.82 -21.03
CA GLU A 39 42.75 -25.92 -22.08
C GLU A 39 41.91 -25.74 -23.35
N ALA A 40 40.67 -26.23 -23.38
CA ALA A 40 39.74 -25.81 -24.42
C ALA A 40 38.85 -24.68 -23.87
N THR A 41 39.17 -23.43 -24.17
CA THR A 41 38.16 -22.36 -24.19
C THR A 41 37.09 -22.79 -25.19
N ARG A 42 36.08 -23.54 -24.72
CA ARG A 42 35.00 -24.02 -25.58
C ARG A 42 34.35 -22.82 -26.24
N ARG A 43 34.54 -22.67 -27.55
CA ARG A 43 33.85 -21.65 -28.33
C ARG A 43 32.37 -22.02 -28.35
N PHE A 44 31.47 -21.04 -28.44
CA PHE A 44 30.01 -21.26 -28.55
C PHE A 44 29.66 -22.22 -29.70
N VAL A 45 30.50 -22.26 -30.74
CA VAL A 45 30.41 -23.17 -31.89
C VAL A 45 30.66 -24.66 -31.52
N GLU A 46 31.33 -24.93 -30.40
CA GLU A 46 31.61 -26.27 -29.88
C GLU A 46 30.52 -26.76 -28.89
N LEU A 47 29.52 -25.93 -28.59
CA LEU A 47 28.38 -26.35 -27.79
C LEU A 47 27.52 -27.34 -28.57
N GLN A 48 26.99 -28.35 -27.88
CA GLN A 48 26.03 -29.26 -28.47
C GLN A 48 24.83 -28.46 -29.01
N ARG A 49 24.32 -28.83 -30.20
CA ARG A 49 23.17 -28.15 -30.84
C ARG A 49 21.99 -27.97 -29.88
N ARG A 50 21.75 -28.94 -28.99
CA ARG A 50 20.71 -28.86 -27.96
C ARG A 50 20.94 -27.71 -26.97
N THR A 51 22.17 -27.50 -26.52
CA THR A 51 22.54 -26.39 -25.63
C THR A 51 22.33 -25.05 -26.31
N VAL A 52 22.76 -24.91 -27.56
CA VAL A 52 22.54 -23.66 -28.32
C VAL A 52 21.05 -23.37 -28.49
N VAL A 53 20.27 -24.38 -28.90
CA VAL A 53 18.81 -24.24 -29.05
C VAL A 53 18.16 -23.82 -27.72
N MET A 54 18.54 -24.44 -26.60
CA MET A 54 18.03 -24.09 -25.28
C MET A 54 18.36 -22.65 -24.89
N LEU A 55 19.62 -22.21 -25.05
CA LEU A 55 20.03 -20.85 -24.73
C LEU A 55 19.28 -19.81 -25.57
N VAL A 56 19.21 -20.01 -26.89
CA VAL A 56 18.47 -19.13 -27.80
C VAL A 56 16.99 -19.08 -27.43
N THR A 57 16.40 -20.23 -27.08
CA THR A 57 15.00 -20.31 -26.64
C THR A 57 14.77 -19.49 -25.37
N VAL A 58 15.62 -19.63 -24.35
CA VAL A 58 15.50 -18.87 -23.11
C VAL A 58 15.65 -17.37 -23.35
N ILE A 59 16.60 -16.94 -24.19
CA ILE A 59 16.76 -15.53 -24.57
C ILE A 59 15.49 -15.00 -25.23
N ILE A 60 14.98 -15.70 -26.24
CA ILE A 60 13.76 -15.28 -26.96
C ILE A 60 12.59 -15.20 -25.98
N LEU A 61 12.39 -16.23 -25.16
CA LEU A 61 11.33 -16.23 -24.14
C LEU A 61 11.46 -15.07 -23.15
N SER A 62 12.69 -14.68 -22.80
CA SER A 62 12.95 -13.55 -21.90
C SER A 62 12.49 -12.23 -22.51
N PHE A 63 12.81 -11.98 -23.79
CA PHE A 63 12.37 -10.78 -24.50
C PHE A 63 10.86 -10.80 -24.78
N VAL A 64 10.30 -11.95 -25.11
CA VAL A 64 8.85 -12.13 -25.24
C VAL A 64 8.14 -11.82 -23.93
N LEU A 65 8.65 -12.33 -22.80
CA LEU A 65 8.07 -12.08 -21.49
C LEU A 65 8.20 -10.61 -21.08
N LEU A 66 9.35 -9.96 -21.32
CA LEU A 66 9.54 -8.52 -21.15
C LEU A 66 8.50 -7.71 -21.93
N ALA A 67 8.34 -8.00 -23.23
CA ALA A 67 7.38 -7.30 -24.10
C ALA A 67 5.92 -7.57 -23.70
N ALA A 68 5.60 -8.82 -23.34
CA ALA A 68 4.28 -9.21 -22.88
C ALA A 68 3.90 -8.51 -21.57
N ILE A 69 4.80 -8.50 -20.59
CA ILE A 69 4.61 -7.79 -19.32
C ILE A 69 4.47 -6.30 -19.56
N TRP A 70 5.28 -5.70 -20.44
CA TRP A 70 5.18 -4.28 -20.77
C TRP A 70 3.78 -3.91 -21.30
N TRP A 71 3.21 -4.71 -22.21
CA TRP A 71 1.92 -4.42 -22.85
C TRP A 71 0.71 -4.84 -22.01
N ARG A 72 0.79 -5.97 -21.31
CA ARG A 72 -0.33 -6.63 -20.61
C ARG A 72 0.10 -7.15 -19.23
N PRO A 73 0.47 -6.26 -18.29
CA PRO A 73 0.98 -6.69 -16.98
C PRO A 73 0.01 -7.62 -16.26
N VAL A 74 -1.27 -7.27 -16.21
CA VAL A 74 -2.26 -7.98 -15.39
C VAL A 74 -2.59 -9.34 -16.02
N GLU A 75 -2.84 -9.38 -17.34
CA GLU A 75 -3.24 -10.60 -18.04
C GLU A 75 -2.10 -11.61 -18.20
N VAL A 76 -0.85 -11.14 -18.36
CA VAL A 76 0.30 -12.05 -18.43
C VAL A 76 0.61 -12.62 -17.05
N THR A 77 0.54 -11.80 -16.01
CA THR A 77 0.91 -12.21 -14.65
C THR A 77 -0.21 -12.96 -13.91
N SER A 78 -1.42 -12.99 -14.46
CA SER A 78 -2.46 -13.95 -14.03
C SER A 78 -2.15 -15.39 -14.46
N VAL A 79 -1.27 -15.58 -15.45
CA VAL A 79 -0.81 -16.90 -15.91
C VAL A 79 0.59 -17.21 -15.37
N VAL A 80 1.51 -16.25 -15.47
CA VAL A 80 2.89 -16.37 -14.98
C VAL A 80 2.98 -15.71 -13.61
N THR A 81 2.84 -16.52 -12.57
CA THR A 81 2.81 -16.04 -11.18
C THR A 81 4.20 -15.69 -10.65
N ALA A 82 4.24 -14.99 -9.51
CA ALA A 82 5.45 -14.48 -8.86
C ALA A 82 6.61 -15.49 -8.75
N PRO A 83 6.43 -16.75 -8.30
CA PRO A 83 7.53 -17.72 -8.26
C PRO A 83 8.09 -18.05 -9.64
N ALA A 84 7.22 -18.20 -10.64
CA ALA A 84 7.64 -18.46 -12.02
C ALA A 84 8.38 -17.25 -12.60
N LEU A 85 7.87 -16.03 -12.38
CA LEU A 85 8.53 -14.79 -12.79
C LEU A 85 9.93 -14.65 -12.20
N LEU A 86 10.12 -14.98 -10.91
CA LEU A 86 11.44 -14.94 -10.27
C LEU A 86 12.41 -15.92 -10.92
N CYS A 87 11.98 -17.17 -11.14
CA CYS A 87 12.82 -18.18 -11.79
C CYS A 87 13.20 -17.77 -13.21
N PHE A 88 12.22 -17.29 -14.01
CA PHE A 88 12.49 -16.80 -15.36
C PHE A 88 13.40 -15.59 -15.34
N ALA A 89 13.14 -14.60 -14.50
CA ALA A 89 13.96 -13.39 -14.42
C ALA A 89 15.40 -13.71 -14.03
N PHE A 90 15.63 -14.54 -13.01
CA PHE A 90 17.00 -14.92 -12.65
C PHE A 90 17.69 -15.67 -13.78
N ALA A 91 17.01 -16.61 -14.45
CA ALA A 91 17.57 -17.27 -15.62
C ALA A 91 17.90 -16.28 -16.75
N SER A 92 17.00 -15.35 -17.06
CA SER A 92 17.17 -14.31 -18.07
C SER A 92 18.38 -13.43 -17.78
N TRP A 93 18.48 -12.89 -16.55
CA TRP A 93 19.52 -11.94 -16.17
C TRP A 93 20.89 -12.59 -16.02
N ILE A 94 20.97 -13.80 -15.45
CA ILE A 94 22.21 -14.57 -15.37
C ILE A 94 22.72 -14.88 -16.77
N LEU A 95 21.83 -15.38 -17.65
CA LEU A 95 22.22 -15.73 -19.01
C LEU A 95 22.64 -14.50 -19.82
N PHE A 96 21.93 -13.37 -19.67
CA PHE A 96 22.33 -12.11 -20.29
C PHE A 96 23.71 -11.65 -19.77
N GLY A 97 23.93 -11.63 -18.47
CA GLY A 97 25.21 -11.25 -17.86
C GLY A 97 26.35 -12.14 -18.34
N ASP A 98 26.17 -13.45 -18.29
CA ASP A 98 27.22 -14.41 -18.65
C ASP A 98 27.50 -14.41 -20.16
N LEU A 99 26.47 -14.42 -21.00
CA LEU A 99 26.66 -14.52 -22.46
C LEU A 99 27.09 -13.18 -23.08
N VAL A 100 26.37 -12.11 -22.75
CA VAL A 100 26.52 -10.80 -23.41
C VAL A 100 27.62 -9.99 -22.76
N LEU A 101 27.65 -9.90 -21.42
CA LEU A 101 28.60 -9.00 -20.73
C LEU A 101 29.97 -9.66 -20.47
N ILE A 102 30.02 -10.99 -20.39
CA ILE A 102 31.25 -11.72 -20.07
C ILE A 102 31.79 -12.50 -21.27
N TYR A 103 31.03 -13.48 -21.76
CA TYR A 103 31.51 -14.43 -22.78
C TYR A 103 31.85 -13.72 -24.09
N TYR A 104 30.94 -12.89 -24.64
CA TYR A 104 31.16 -12.24 -25.93
C TYR A 104 32.37 -11.29 -25.90
N PHE A 105 32.52 -10.47 -24.86
CA PHE A 105 33.68 -9.58 -24.70
C PHE A 105 34.98 -10.37 -24.56
N ARG A 106 35.00 -11.42 -23.74
CA ARG A 106 36.18 -12.28 -23.60
C ARG A 106 36.52 -13.02 -24.88
N HIS A 107 35.52 -13.43 -25.66
CA HIS A 107 35.72 -14.07 -26.97
C HIS A 107 36.38 -13.12 -27.98
N LEU A 108 36.07 -11.82 -27.90
CA LEU A 108 36.70 -10.76 -28.68
C LEU A 108 38.03 -10.25 -28.06
N ASN A 109 38.56 -10.90 -27.02
CA ASN A 109 39.72 -10.47 -26.24
C ASN A 109 39.59 -9.07 -25.60
N LEU A 110 38.36 -8.62 -25.37
CA LEU A 110 38.06 -7.38 -24.65
C LEU A 110 37.86 -7.66 -23.15
N PRO A 111 38.05 -6.64 -22.27
CA PRO A 111 37.72 -6.76 -20.85
C PRO A 111 36.25 -7.12 -20.63
N SER A 112 35.98 -7.85 -19.56
CA SER A 112 34.60 -8.17 -19.14
C SER A 112 33.84 -6.89 -18.83
N MET A 113 32.60 -6.79 -19.31
CA MET A 113 31.68 -5.69 -18.99
C MET A 113 30.75 -6.01 -17.82
N ALA A 114 31.07 -7.04 -17.02
CA ALA A 114 30.25 -7.43 -15.87
C ALA A 114 30.01 -6.30 -14.85
N ALA A 115 30.95 -5.35 -14.72
CA ALA A 115 30.80 -4.19 -13.84
C ALA A 115 29.96 -3.05 -14.45
N LEU A 116 29.76 -3.04 -15.77
CA LEU A 116 29.09 -1.94 -16.47
C LEU A 116 27.66 -1.70 -15.96
N PRO A 117 26.78 -2.72 -15.77
CA PRO A 117 25.43 -2.47 -15.26
C PRO A 117 25.42 -1.78 -13.89
N LEU A 118 26.35 -2.12 -13.00
CA LEU A 118 26.48 -1.47 -11.69
C LEU A 118 26.90 0.00 -11.84
N VAL A 119 27.85 0.28 -12.73
CA VAL A 119 28.27 1.66 -13.03
C VAL A 119 27.10 2.45 -13.62
N LEU A 120 26.37 1.88 -14.59
CA LEU A 120 25.19 2.53 -15.19
C LEU A 120 24.11 2.80 -14.15
N LEU A 121 23.81 1.83 -13.28
CA LEU A 121 22.85 1.99 -12.19
C LEU A 121 23.23 3.17 -11.28
N VAL A 122 24.50 3.24 -10.85
CA VAL A 122 24.97 4.32 -9.98
C VAL A 122 24.93 5.67 -10.69
N VAL A 123 25.47 5.76 -11.91
CA VAL A 123 25.54 7.01 -12.67
C VAL A 123 24.14 7.53 -12.99
N PHE A 124 23.24 6.67 -13.50
CA PHE A 124 21.90 7.08 -13.88
C PHE A 124 20.99 7.34 -12.68
N SER A 125 21.27 6.78 -11.49
CA SER A 125 20.45 7.03 -10.29
C SER A 125 20.27 8.52 -9.93
N ALA A 126 21.18 9.39 -10.38
CA ALA A 126 21.12 10.83 -10.11
C ALA A 126 19.97 11.55 -10.86
N TRP A 127 19.45 11.00 -11.96
CA TRP A 127 18.39 11.63 -12.77
C TRP A 127 17.35 10.66 -13.33
N ASN A 128 17.52 9.36 -13.12
CA ASN A 128 16.65 8.32 -13.64
C ASN A 128 15.50 7.97 -12.67
N ASP A 129 14.75 8.98 -12.26
CA ASP A 129 13.54 8.80 -11.45
C ASP A 129 12.30 8.67 -12.34
N ASN A 130 11.84 7.42 -12.53
CA ASN A 130 10.61 7.10 -13.26
C ASN A 130 9.38 6.94 -12.36
N HIS A 131 9.48 7.22 -11.05
CA HIS A 131 8.44 6.92 -10.06
C HIS A 131 7.63 8.14 -9.62
N ALA A 132 7.39 9.07 -10.55
CA ALA A 132 6.45 10.16 -10.30
C ALA A 132 5.08 9.60 -9.93
N VAL A 133 4.44 10.17 -8.90
CA VAL A 133 3.05 9.81 -8.57
C VAL A 133 2.17 10.02 -9.80
N ALA A 134 1.41 9.00 -10.18
CA ALA A 134 0.56 9.02 -11.36
C ALA A 134 -0.58 10.03 -11.19
N LEU A 135 -0.74 10.94 -12.15
CA LEU A 135 -1.80 11.93 -12.16
C LEU A 135 -2.68 11.71 -13.40
N LEU A 136 -3.98 11.93 -13.23
CA LEU A 136 -4.92 11.88 -14.34
C LEU A 136 -4.75 13.11 -15.24
N ASP A 137 -4.98 12.91 -16.54
CA ASP A 137 -5.00 13.99 -17.53
C ASP A 137 -6.37 14.70 -17.53
N GLU A 138 -6.68 15.33 -16.40
CA GLU A 138 -7.89 16.13 -16.20
C GLU A 138 -7.62 17.28 -15.23
N PRO A 139 -8.51 18.29 -15.14
CA PRO A 139 -8.36 19.38 -14.17
C PRO A 139 -8.22 18.88 -12.73
N PRO A 140 -7.50 19.59 -11.85
CA PRO A 140 -7.39 19.20 -10.45
C PRO A 140 -8.75 19.25 -9.74
N GLY A 141 -8.91 18.39 -8.73
CA GLY A 141 -10.04 18.42 -7.81
C GLY A 141 -10.15 19.73 -7.02
N PRO A 142 -11.21 19.90 -6.22
CA PRO A 142 -11.47 21.14 -5.49
C PRO A 142 -10.31 21.49 -4.56
N ALA A 143 -9.89 22.76 -4.59
CA ALA A 143 -8.88 23.28 -3.66
C ALA A 143 -9.47 23.49 -2.26
N ALA A 144 -10.67 24.09 -2.19
CA ALA A 144 -11.41 24.26 -0.95
C ALA A 144 -12.20 23.00 -0.62
N ARG A 145 -11.87 22.39 0.53
CA ARG A 145 -12.61 21.29 1.16
C ARG A 145 -13.07 21.73 2.55
N PRO A 146 -14.20 21.21 3.06
CA PRO A 146 -14.61 21.52 4.41
C PRO A 146 -13.62 20.93 5.43
N ILE A 147 -13.27 21.72 6.44
CA ILE A 147 -12.59 21.22 7.64
C ILE A 147 -13.51 20.26 8.41
N ALA A 148 -12.93 19.42 9.26
CA ALA A 148 -13.67 18.36 9.95
C ALA A 148 -14.94 18.83 10.70
N PRO A 149 -14.92 19.94 11.47
CA PRO A 149 -16.12 20.46 12.13
C PRO A 149 -17.26 20.80 11.15
N VAL A 150 -16.93 21.49 10.05
CA VAL A 150 -17.91 21.91 9.05
C VAL A 150 -18.49 20.70 8.32
N HIS A 151 -17.65 19.72 8.01
CA HIS A 151 -18.09 18.47 7.40
C HIS A 151 -19.02 17.68 8.32
N LEU A 152 -18.70 17.56 9.61
CA LEU A 152 -19.58 16.89 10.57
C LEU A 152 -20.93 17.61 10.72
N GLN A 153 -20.93 18.94 10.77
CA GLN A 153 -22.16 19.72 10.85
C GLN A 153 -23.10 19.40 9.68
N ALA A 154 -22.58 19.39 8.45
CA ALA A 154 -23.35 19.04 7.25
C ALA A 154 -23.85 17.59 7.29
N TRP A 155 -22.98 16.67 7.73
CA TRP A 155 -23.29 15.24 7.84
C TRP A 155 -24.42 14.97 8.84
N LEU A 156 -24.41 15.61 10.02
CA LEU A 156 -25.46 15.49 11.03
C LEU A 156 -26.76 16.18 10.60
N ALA A 157 -26.67 17.36 9.97
CA ALA A 157 -27.83 18.06 9.44
C ALA A 157 -28.60 17.22 8.42
N GLU A 158 -27.90 16.53 7.51
CA GLU A 158 -28.50 15.60 6.55
C GLU A 158 -29.26 14.46 7.26
N ARG A 159 -28.68 13.89 8.32
CA ARG A 159 -29.31 12.81 9.10
C ARG A 159 -30.50 13.27 9.91
N ARG A 160 -30.47 14.51 10.40
CA ARG A 160 -31.64 15.14 11.02
C ARG A 160 -32.76 15.31 9.98
N ASN A 161 -32.42 15.82 8.80
CA ASN A 161 -33.39 16.09 7.74
C ASN A 161 -34.03 14.82 7.17
N SER A 162 -33.27 13.71 7.10
CA SER A 162 -33.78 12.41 6.68
C SER A 162 -34.56 11.67 7.79
N GLY A 163 -34.57 12.18 9.01
CA GLY A 163 -35.20 11.56 10.17
C GLY A 163 -34.39 10.43 10.82
N ALA A 164 -33.17 10.16 10.35
CA ALA A 164 -32.28 9.17 10.94
C ALA A 164 -31.70 9.61 12.29
N LEU A 165 -31.49 10.91 12.48
CA LEU A 165 -31.05 11.52 13.74
C LEU A 165 -32.24 12.17 14.46
N VAL A 166 -32.60 11.63 15.62
CA VAL A 166 -33.77 12.06 16.41
C VAL A 166 -33.32 12.55 17.78
N ALA A 167 -33.85 13.70 18.21
CA ALA A 167 -33.54 14.26 19.53
C ALA A 167 -33.90 13.28 20.66
N GLY A 168 -33.06 13.23 21.70
CA GLY A 168 -33.21 12.34 22.84
C GLY A 168 -32.94 10.85 22.58
N LYS A 169 -32.71 10.43 21.32
CA LYS A 169 -32.33 9.04 21.00
C LYS A 169 -30.82 8.93 20.76
N PRO A 170 -30.14 7.91 21.30
CA PRO A 170 -28.74 7.64 20.99
C PRO A 170 -28.53 7.41 19.49
N PHE A 171 -27.56 8.10 18.91
CA PHE A 171 -27.16 7.97 17.51
C PHE A 171 -25.67 7.59 17.44
N PRO A 172 -25.33 6.33 17.10
CA PRO A 172 -23.93 5.92 17.00
C PRO A 172 -23.25 6.59 15.80
N LEU A 173 -22.08 7.19 16.04
CA LEU A 173 -21.20 7.73 15.01
C LEU A 173 -19.92 6.89 15.00
N PHE A 174 -19.70 6.16 13.91
CA PHE A 174 -18.55 5.27 13.79
C PHE A 174 -17.35 5.96 13.15
N LEU A 175 -16.20 5.85 13.81
CA LEU A 175 -14.88 6.20 13.31
C LEU A 175 -14.07 4.91 13.18
N VAL A 176 -13.56 4.61 11.99
CA VAL A 176 -12.85 3.36 11.73
C VAL A 176 -11.37 3.64 11.53
N ALA A 177 -10.51 2.91 12.24
CA ALA A 177 -9.08 2.82 12.01
C ALA A 177 -8.74 1.43 11.44
N ALA A 178 -8.16 1.36 10.25
CA ALA A 178 -7.83 0.13 9.57
C ALA A 178 -6.31 -0.05 9.44
N GLU A 179 -5.80 -1.10 10.10
CA GLU A 179 -4.39 -1.42 10.15
C GLU A 179 -3.83 -1.86 8.79
N GLY A 180 -2.60 -1.42 8.50
CA GLY A 180 -1.83 -1.90 7.36
C GLY A 180 -1.45 -3.37 7.45
N GLY A 181 -1.41 -4.06 6.30
CA GLY A 181 -1.07 -5.49 6.26
C GLY A 181 -1.07 -6.11 4.87
N GLY A 182 -0.75 -5.34 3.82
CA GLY A 182 -0.86 -5.77 2.43
C GLY A 182 -2.28 -6.24 2.08
N ILE A 183 -2.40 -7.24 1.20
CA ILE A 183 -3.72 -7.74 0.77
C ILE A 183 -4.50 -8.38 1.92
N ARG A 184 -3.83 -8.94 2.94
CA ARG A 184 -4.48 -9.48 4.14
C ARG A 184 -5.26 -8.39 4.89
N GLY A 185 -4.60 -7.26 5.16
CA GLY A 185 -5.21 -6.12 5.82
C GLY A 185 -6.35 -5.52 5.00
N ALA A 186 -6.16 -5.40 3.68
CA ALA A 186 -7.20 -4.92 2.77
C ALA A 186 -8.44 -5.82 2.76
N TYR A 187 -8.23 -7.14 2.61
CA TYR A 187 -9.29 -8.14 2.55
C TYR A 187 -10.08 -8.19 3.86
N TRP A 188 -9.39 -8.27 5.00
CA TRP A 188 -10.04 -8.28 6.31
C TRP A 188 -10.85 -7.01 6.57
N THR A 189 -10.26 -5.84 6.30
CA THR A 189 -10.92 -4.53 6.46
C THR A 189 -12.19 -4.44 5.62
N ALA A 190 -12.08 -4.74 4.32
CA ALA A 190 -13.22 -4.69 3.42
C ALA A 190 -14.32 -5.66 3.85
N LEU A 191 -13.98 -6.88 4.26
CA LEU A 191 -14.98 -7.86 4.68
C LEU A 191 -15.67 -7.52 5.99
N VAL A 192 -14.97 -6.99 7.00
CA VAL A 192 -15.58 -6.54 8.26
C VAL A 192 -16.60 -5.44 7.97
N LEU A 193 -16.20 -4.42 7.21
CA LEU A 193 -17.09 -3.29 6.87
C LEU A 193 -18.26 -3.74 6.00
N SER A 194 -18.01 -4.57 4.98
CA SER A 194 -19.04 -5.15 4.14
C SER A 194 -20.02 -6.03 4.91
N LYS A 195 -19.54 -6.83 5.88
CA LYS A 195 -20.41 -7.62 6.76
C LYS A 195 -21.34 -6.73 7.56
N LEU A 196 -20.81 -5.69 8.19
CA LEU A 196 -21.60 -4.74 8.98
C LEU A 196 -22.65 -4.06 8.11
N GLN A 197 -22.32 -3.73 6.86
CA GLN A 197 -23.24 -3.13 5.91
C GLN A 197 -24.34 -4.09 5.45
N ASP A 198 -24.00 -5.33 5.07
CA ASP A 198 -24.96 -6.35 4.65
C ASP A 198 -25.88 -6.76 5.81
N ASP A 199 -25.33 -7.05 7.01
CA ASP A 199 -26.09 -7.47 8.19
C ASP A 199 -27.03 -6.37 8.73
N SER A 200 -26.66 -5.11 8.55
CA SER A 200 -27.48 -3.94 8.94
C SER A 200 -28.43 -3.47 7.84
N ARG A 201 -28.50 -4.18 6.70
CA ARG A 201 -29.33 -3.82 5.53
C ARG A 201 -29.06 -2.39 5.05
N GLY A 202 -27.79 -2.01 5.03
CA GLY A 202 -27.32 -0.72 4.53
C GLY A 202 -27.25 0.41 5.56
N GLN A 203 -27.71 0.18 6.80
CA GLN A 203 -27.73 1.23 7.84
C GLN A 203 -26.33 1.63 8.29
N PHE A 204 -25.39 0.68 8.40
CA PHE A 204 -24.05 0.95 8.93
C PHE A 204 -23.33 2.11 8.23
N GLY A 205 -23.35 2.15 6.89
CA GLY A 205 -22.73 3.21 6.10
C GLY A 205 -23.26 4.61 6.42
N SER A 206 -24.54 4.74 6.76
CA SER A 206 -25.12 6.02 7.19
C SER A 206 -24.64 6.48 8.56
N HIS A 207 -24.11 5.57 9.39
CA HIS A 207 -23.51 5.87 10.69
C HIS A 207 -21.97 5.93 10.67
N ALA A 208 -21.33 5.47 9.60
CA ALA A 208 -19.89 5.57 9.39
C ALA A 208 -19.52 6.98 8.92
N PHE A 209 -18.88 7.77 9.80
CA PHE A 209 -18.48 9.14 9.47
C PHE A 209 -17.15 9.16 8.70
N ALA A 210 -16.15 8.42 9.17
CA ALA A 210 -14.81 8.44 8.62
C ALA A 210 -14.07 7.11 8.77
N LEU A 211 -13.27 6.77 7.76
CA LEU A 211 -12.40 5.60 7.70
C LEU A 211 -10.95 6.05 7.51
N SER A 212 -10.17 5.97 8.57
CA SER A 212 -8.71 6.12 8.54
C SER A 212 -8.07 4.78 8.18
N GLY A 213 -7.17 4.78 7.21
CA GLY A 213 -6.51 3.56 6.75
C GLY A 213 -5.04 3.77 6.46
N VAL A 214 -4.26 2.71 6.67
CA VAL A 214 -2.83 2.67 6.36
C VAL A 214 -2.56 1.46 5.46
N SER A 215 -1.69 1.58 4.46
CA SER A 215 -1.26 0.45 3.63
C SER A 215 -2.44 -0.38 3.09
N GLY A 216 -2.44 -1.70 3.29
CA GLY A 216 -3.59 -2.57 3.00
C GLY A 216 -4.93 -2.08 3.56
N GLY A 217 -5.00 -1.59 4.79
CA GLY A 217 -6.23 -1.06 5.39
C GLY A 217 -6.81 0.12 4.60
N SER A 218 -5.96 0.95 3.97
CA SER A 218 -6.41 2.02 3.08
C SER A 218 -7.08 1.50 1.81
N LEU A 219 -6.60 0.39 1.24
CA LEU A 219 -7.26 -0.28 0.12
C LEU A 219 -8.61 -0.87 0.54
N GLY A 220 -8.68 -1.51 1.71
CA GLY A 220 -9.93 -2.07 2.23
C GLY A 220 -11.00 -1.00 2.47
N ASN A 221 -10.61 0.12 3.09
CA ASN A 221 -11.50 1.28 3.28
C ASN A 221 -11.96 1.88 1.94
N ALA A 222 -11.05 2.04 0.98
CA ALA A 222 -11.38 2.59 -0.33
C ALA A 222 -12.35 1.69 -1.11
N VAL A 223 -12.14 0.36 -1.09
CA VAL A 223 -13.07 -0.60 -1.70
C VAL A 223 -14.44 -0.50 -1.03
N PHE A 224 -14.51 -0.50 0.30
CA PHE A 224 -15.79 -0.39 1.00
C PHE A 224 -16.51 0.94 0.67
N ALA A 225 -15.83 2.08 0.77
CA ALA A 225 -16.42 3.38 0.49
C ALA A 225 -16.87 3.49 -0.98
N ALA A 226 -16.10 2.94 -1.92
CA ALA A 226 -16.48 2.83 -3.32
C ALA A 226 -17.74 1.98 -3.52
N LEU A 227 -17.88 0.84 -2.82
CA LEU A 227 -19.09 0.01 -2.87
C LEU A 227 -20.31 0.77 -2.32
N VAL A 228 -20.15 1.53 -1.24
CA VAL A 228 -21.21 2.42 -0.73
C VAL A 228 -21.61 3.43 -1.79
N ALA A 229 -20.64 4.06 -2.48
CA ALA A 229 -20.94 5.00 -3.55
C ALA A 229 -21.67 4.35 -4.74
N GLU A 230 -21.28 3.15 -5.15
CA GLU A 230 -21.99 2.39 -6.20
C GLU A 230 -23.43 2.04 -5.78
N ASP A 231 -23.66 1.70 -4.52
CA ASP A 231 -24.99 1.41 -3.99
C ASP A 231 -25.86 2.68 -3.95
N GLN A 232 -25.29 3.81 -3.53
CA GLN A 232 -25.97 5.11 -3.55
C GLN A 232 -26.29 5.59 -4.97
N ALA A 233 -25.50 5.19 -5.96
CA ALA A 233 -25.78 5.41 -7.38
C ALA A 233 -26.78 4.40 -7.96
N GLY A 234 -27.21 3.38 -7.20
CA GLY A 234 -28.10 2.31 -7.67
C GLY A 234 -27.42 1.30 -8.61
N LEU A 235 -26.09 1.32 -8.69
CA LEU A 235 -25.29 0.51 -9.61
C LEU A 235 -24.82 -0.81 -8.97
N LEU A 236 -24.65 -0.86 -7.65
CA LEU A 236 -24.19 -2.07 -6.96
C LEU A 236 -25.13 -3.27 -7.16
N ALA A 237 -26.45 -3.04 -7.25
CA ALA A 237 -27.43 -4.10 -7.42
C ALA A 237 -27.30 -4.86 -8.76
N VAL A 238 -26.75 -4.21 -9.80
CA VAL A 238 -26.56 -4.79 -11.14
C VAL A 238 -25.11 -5.18 -11.42
N ALA A 239 -24.20 -4.91 -10.47
CA ALA A 239 -22.79 -5.25 -10.56
C ALA A 239 -22.59 -6.77 -10.77
N PRO A 240 -21.63 -7.21 -11.62
CA PRO A 240 -21.36 -8.62 -11.86
C PRO A 240 -21.13 -9.44 -10.58
N CYS A 241 -20.36 -8.90 -9.63
CA CYS A 241 -20.07 -9.54 -8.34
C CYS A 241 -21.27 -9.68 -7.40
N ALA A 242 -22.29 -8.82 -7.56
CA ALA A 242 -23.49 -8.83 -6.72
C ALA A 242 -24.57 -9.76 -7.27
N ARG A 243 -24.41 -10.28 -8.51
CA ARG A 243 -25.40 -11.15 -9.14
C ARG A 243 -25.62 -12.39 -8.25
N GLN A 244 -26.86 -12.58 -7.82
CA GLN A 244 -27.32 -13.74 -7.05
C GLN A 244 -26.81 -13.84 -5.60
N SER A 245 -26.08 -12.84 -5.07
CA SER A 245 -25.69 -12.82 -3.66
C SER A 245 -26.63 -11.93 -2.81
N PRO A 246 -27.21 -12.45 -1.71
CA PRO A 246 -27.91 -11.61 -0.74
C PRO A 246 -26.97 -10.69 0.05
N ALA A 247 -25.68 -11.07 0.20
CA ALA A 247 -24.63 -10.28 0.83
C ALA A 247 -23.77 -9.63 -0.27
N ARG A 248 -24.29 -8.52 -0.83
CA ARG A 248 -23.72 -7.90 -2.04
C ARG A 248 -22.37 -7.25 -1.74
N TYR A 249 -22.25 -6.57 -0.60
CA TYR A 249 -21.01 -5.88 -0.24
C TYR A 249 -19.88 -6.88 0.00
N GLN A 250 -20.16 -8.00 0.70
CA GLN A 250 -19.16 -9.06 0.91
C GLN A 250 -18.75 -9.70 -0.41
N ALA A 251 -19.72 -10.10 -1.24
CA ALA A 251 -19.44 -10.75 -2.53
C ALA A 251 -18.57 -9.87 -3.44
N CYS A 252 -18.88 -8.57 -3.52
CA CYS A 252 -18.11 -7.62 -4.30
C CYS A 252 -16.73 -7.32 -3.71
N ALA A 253 -16.62 -7.14 -2.39
CA ALA A 253 -15.31 -6.98 -1.73
C ALA A 253 -14.41 -8.19 -1.98
N THR A 254 -14.96 -9.41 -1.86
CA THR A 254 -14.24 -10.66 -2.16
C THR A 254 -13.80 -10.70 -3.62
N ALA A 255 -14.71 -10.45 -4.57
CA ALA A 255 -14.39 -10.49 -5.99
C ALA A 255 -13.33 -9.47 -6.42
N VAL A 256 -13.28 -8.31 -5.76
CA VAL A 256 -12.27 -7.27 -6.03
C VAL A 256 -10.91 -7.66 -5.45
N LEU A 257 -10.86 -8.14 -4.20
CA LEU A 257 -9.62 -8.28 -3.44
C LEU A 257 -9.01 -9.69 -3.43
N ARG A 258 -9.79 -10.74 -3.72
CA ARG A 258 -9.29 -12.12 -3.81
C ARG A 258 -8.58 -12.36 -5.14
N ARG A 259 -7.44 -11.68 -5.32
CA ARG A 259 -6.64 -11.66 -6.55
C ARG A 259 -5.15 -11.64 -6.23
N ASP A 260 -4.33 -11.92 -7.24
CA ASP A 260 -2.89 -11.77 -7.18
C ASP A 260 -2.49 -10.33 -7.59
N PHE A 261 -2.09 -9.53 -6.60
CA PHE A 261 -1.55 -8.18 -6.83
C PHE A 261 -0.01 -8.13 -6.72
N LEU A 262 0.64 -9.24 -6.39
CA LEU A 262 2.09 -9.31 -6.27
C LEU A 262 2.75 -9.58 -7.64
N SER A 263 2.19 -10.48 -8.44
CA SER A 263 2.76 -10.86 -9.72
C SER A 263 2.86 -9.68 -10.72
N PRO A 264 1.85 -8.79 -10.87
CA PRO A 264 1.95 -7.63 -11.76
C PRO A 264 3.13 -6.70 -11.41
N ILE A 265 3.30 -6.36 -10.13
CA ILE A 265 4.37 -5.47 -9.69
C ILE A 265 5.75 -6.13 -9.78
N LEU A 266 5.86 -7.43 -9.45
CA LEU A 266 7.11 -8.17 -9.61
C LEU A 266 7.49 -8.33 -11.08
N GLY A 267 6.51 -8.53 -11.96
CA GLY A 267 6.74 -8.54 -13.41
C GLY A 267 7.41 -7.26 -13.87
N TYR A 268 6.89 -6.09 -13.44
CA TYR A 268 7.54 -4.82 -13.76
C TYR A 268 8.90 -4.66 -13.09
N LEU A 269 9.00 -4.95 -11.80
CA LEU A 269 10.25 -4.86 -11.03
C LEU A 269 11.40 -5.65 -11.66
N LEU A 270 11.12 -6.85 -12.17
CA LEU A 270 12.11 -7.76 -12.73
C LEU A 270 12.40 -7.54 -14.22
N TYR A 271 11.51 -6.83 -14.93
CA TYR A 271 11.60 -6.61 -16.38
C TYR A 271 11.56 -5.11 -16.74
N PRO A 272 10.44 -4.47 -17.14
CA PRO A 272 10.42 -3.05 -17.53
C PRO A 272 11.23 -2.10 -16.62
N ASP A 273 10.96 -2.16 -15.32
CA ASP A 273 11.51 -1.24 -14.33
C ASP A 273 12.97 -1.56 -13.97
N MET A 274 13.39 -2.82 -14.15
CA MET A 274 14.81 -3.20 -14.04
C MET A 274 15.61 -2.70 -15.23
N VAL A 275 15.10 -2.94 -16.46
CA VAL A 275 15.72 -2.43 -17.69
C VAL A 275 15.85 -0.91 -17.63
N GLN A 276 14.82 -0.23 -17.11
CA GLN A 276 14.82 1.22 -16.90
C GLN A 276 16.03 1.71 -16.12
N ARG A 277 16.54 0.95 -15.14
CA ARG A 277 17.71 1.35 -14.32
C ARG A 277 18.99 1.55 -15.13
N PHE A 278 19.07 0.92 -16.29
CA PHE A 278 20.22 0.98 -17.19
C PHE A 278 20.01 1.94 -18.36
N LEU A 279 18.93 2.72 -18.37
CA LEU A 279 18.68 3.78 -19.34
C LEU A 279 19.09 5.15 -18.77
N PRO A 280 19.66 6.05 -19.60
CA PRO A 280 20.10 7.37 -19.14
C PRO A 280 18.94 8.35 -18.88
N MET A 281 17.71 8.02 -19.26
CA MET A 281 16.53 8.88 -19.15
C MET A 281 15.34 8.12 -18.56
N PRO A 282 14.53 8.76 -17.69
CA PRO A 282 13.36 8.13 -17.08
C PRO A 282 12.29 7.82 -18.13
N VAL A 283 11.79 6.57 -18.15
CA VAL A 283 10.63 6.16 -18.95
C VAL A 283 9.45 5.90 -18.01
N PRO A 284 8.47 6.82 -17.93
CA PRO A 284 7.31 6.66 -17.02
C PRO A 284 6.50 5.39 -17.27
N ALA A 285 6.46 4.90 -18.51
CA ALA A 285 5.76 3.67 -18.86
C ALA A 285 6.37 2.41 -18.22
N ALA A 286 7.64 2.45 -17.82
CA ALA A 286 8.34 1.34 -17.15
C ALA A 286 8.10 1.30 -15.64
N ASP A 287 7.37 2.26 -15.06
CA ASP A 287 7.16 2.36 -13.62
C ASP A 287 6.37 1.17 -13.07
N ARG A 288 6.98 0.39 -12.16
CA ARG A 288 6.32 -0.73 -11.48
C ARG A 288 5.11 -0.32 -10.63
N ALA A 289 5.01 0.95 -10.21
CA ALA A 289 3.82 1.46 -9.53
C ALA A 289 2.56 1.37 -10.41
N ARG A 290 2.72 1.60 -11.72
CA ARG A 290 1.65 1.50 -12.71
C ARG A 290 1.05 0.11 -12.75
N ALA A 291 1.86 -0.95 -12.65
CA ALA A 291 1.38 -2.32 -12.70
C ALA A 291 0.46 -2.65 -11.51
N MET A 292 0.83 -2.21 -10.30
CA MET A 292 0.02 -2.37 -9.10
C MET A 292 -1.31 -1.59 -9.21
N GLU A 293 -1.24 -0.30 -9.55
CA GLU A 293 -2.44 0.54 -9.69
C GLU A 293 -3.36 0.03 -10.80
N THR A 294 -2.81 -0.54 -11.88
CA THR A 294 -3.60 -1.19 -12.94
C THR A 294 -4.27 -2.46 -12.43
N ALA A 295 -3.56 -3.31 -11.66
CA ALA A 295 -4.14 -4.53 -11.13
C ALA A 295 -5.34 -4.25 -10.20
N TRP A 296 -5.27 -3.24 -9.35
CA TRP A 296 -6.42 -2.83 -8.53
C TRP A 296 -7.58 -2.28 -9.36
N ARG A 297 -7.30 -1.40 -10.34
CA ARG A 297 -8.33 -0.84 -11.22
C ARG A 297 -9.04 -1.92 -12.05
N SER A 298 -8.29 -2.83 -12.65
CA SER A 298 -8.84 -3.99 -13.37
C SER A 298 -9.65 -4.89 -12.43
N GLY A 299 -9.14 -5.13 -11.23
CA GLY A 299 -9.83 -5.91 -10.19
C GLY A 299 -11.20 -5.35 -9.85
N TRP A 300 -11.29 -4.02 -9.71
CA TRP A 300 -12.56 -3.33 -9.54
C TRP A 300 -13.45 -3.38 -10.79
N ALA A 301 -12.92 -3.01 -11.95
CA ALA A 301 -13.71 -2.88 -13.17
C ALA A 301 -14.34 -4.21 -13.61
N GLU A 302 -13.59 -5.31 -13.52
CA GLU A 302 -14.10 -6.63 -13.88
C GLU A 302 -15.15 -7.16 -12.89
N SER A 303 -14.98 -6.87 -11.60
CA SER A 303 -15.86 -7.39 -10.55
C SER A 303 -17.13 -6.54 -10.40
N VAL A 304 -17.01 -5.21 -10.45
CA VAL A 304 -18.11 -4.27 -10.17
C VAL A 304 -18.73 -3.71 -11.46
N GLY A 305 -17.97 -3.61 -12.54
CA GLY A 305 -18.46 -3.08 -13.83
C GLY A 305 -18.41 -1.55 -13.95
N SER A 306 -17.67 -0.85 -13.08
CA SER A 306 -17.43 0.60 -13.15
C SER A 306 -15.92 0.92 -13.09
N ASN A 307 -15.52 2.17 -13.29
CA ASN A 307 -14.10 2.58 -13.23
C ASN A 307 -13.76 3.36 -11.94
N ARG A 308 -14.49 3.15 -10.83
CA ARG A 308 -14.39 3.97 -9.61
C ARG A 308 -12.97 4.11 -9.06
N LEU A 309 -12.21 3.01 -9.01
CA LEU A 309 -10.82 3.07 -8.54
C LEU A 309 -9.87 3.84 -9.49
N GLY A 310 -10.24 3.98 -10.76
CA GLY A 310 -9.50 4.74 -11.77
C GLY A 310 -9.93 6.20 -11.89
N GLU A 311 -11.04 6.60 -11.27
CA GLU A 311 -11.52 7.97 -11.23
C GLU A 311 -10.73 8.83 -10.23
N ARG A 312 -10.77 10.16 -10.42
CA ARG A 312 -10.16 11.12 -9.50
C ARG A 312 -10.73 10.97 -8.10
N PHE A 313 -9.85 11.02 -7.10
CA PHE A 313 -10.17 10.65 -5.72
C PHE A 313 -11.42 11.35 -5.15
N ASP A 314 -11.62 12.65 -5.42
CA ASP A 314 -12.77 13.43 -4.92
C ASP A 314 -14.11 13.04 -5.56
N ARG A 315 -14.12 12.38 -6.73
CA ARG A 315 -15.36 11.95 -7.40
C ARG A 315 -16.18 10.97 -6.58
N LEU A 316 -15.54 10.28 -5.63
CA LEU A 316 -16.22 9.37 -4.71
C LEU A 316 -17.36 10.04 -3.92
N TRP A 317 -17.22 11.33 -3.59
CA TRP A 317 -18.20 12.09 -2.82
C TRP A 317 -18.99 13.09 -3.66
N GLN A 318 -18.87 13.05 -5.00
CA GLN A 318 -19.63 13.95 -5.86
C GLN A 318 -21.09 13.48 -5.99
N GLY A 319 -22.02 14.44 -5.90
CA GLY A 319 -23.46 14.21 -6.09
C GLY A 319 -24.29 14.29 -4.79
N PRO A 320 -25.63 14.21 -4.90
CA PRO A 320 -26.55 14.50 -3.80
C PRO A 320 -26.40 13.59 -2.58
N ARG A 321 -25.90 12.36 -2.78
CA ARG A 321 -25.70 11.36 -1.71
C ARG A 321 -24.24 11.24 -1.28
N GLY A 322 -23.38 12.20 -1.61
CA GLY A 322 -21.97 12.18 -1.22
C GLY A 322 -21.75 12.06 0.30
N LEU A 323 -22.63 12.65 1.12
CA LEU A 323 -22.61 12.57 2.59
C LEU A 323 -23.05 11.21 3.16
N GLN A 324 -23.49 10.27 2.31
CA GLN A 324 -23.74 8.88 2.68
C GLN A 324 -22.50 8.00 2.49
N VAL A 325 -21.51 8.48 1.74
CA VAL A 325 -20.23 7.80 1.59
C VAL A 325 -19.32 8.28 2.73
N PRO A 326 -18.74 7.36 3.53
CA PRO A 326 -17.87 7.76 4.63
C PRO A 326 -16.64 8.51 4.10
N SER A 327 -16.14 9.45 4.89
CA SER A 327 -14.89 10.15 4.56
C SER A 327 -13.71 9.19 4.61
N LEU A 328 -12.73 9.35 3.73
CA LEU A 328 -11.50 8.56 3.73
C LEU A 328 -10.36 9.41 4.24
N LEU A 329 -9.53 8.86 5.14
CA LEU A 329 -8.27 9.47 5.58
C LEU A 329 -7.16 8.44 5.33
N LEU A 330 -6.56 8.50 4.14
CA LEU A 330 -5.54 7.54 3.71
C LEU A 330 -4.16 8.07 4.07
N ASN A 331 -3.48 7.39 5.00
CA ASN A 331 -2.26 7.89 5.62
C ASN A 331 -1.02 7.38 4.89
N ALA A 332 -0.13 8.30 4.52
CA ALA A 332 1.20 8.02 3.98
C ALA A 332 2.27 8.74 4.80
N THR A 333 3.54 8.40 4.55
CA THR A 333 4.70 9.00 5.22
C THR A 333 5.58 9.71 4.19
N LEU A 334 6.07 10.91 4.51
CA LEU A 334 7.08 11.60 3.70
C LEU A 334 8.48 11.06 4.01
N VAL A 335 9.25 10.69 2.98
CA VAL A 335 10.62 10.17 3.14
C VAL A 335 11.53 11.22 3.75
N ASP A 336 11.43 12.46 3.28
CA ASP A 336 12.39 13.51 3.58
C ASP A 336 12.24 14.05 5.01
N GLY A 337 11.01 14.09 5.53
CA GLY A 337 10.72 14.65 6.86
C GLY A 337 10.19 13.64 7.89
N GLY A 338 9.78 12.45 7.47
CA GLY A 338 9.13 11.47 8.34
C GLY A 338 7.70 11.84 8.76
N ASN A 339 7.18 12.98 8.32
CA ASN A 339 5.84 13.48 8.68
C ASN A 339 4.74 12.66 7.99
N ARG A 340 3.52 12.75 8.54
CA ARG A 340 2.32 12.22 7.88
C ARG A 340 1.94 13.09 6.69
N ILE A 341 1.40 12.46 5.66
CA ILE A 341 0.63 13.13 4.61
C ILE A 341 -0.66 12.35 4.37
N ILE A 342 -1.80 13.03 4.43
CA ILE A 342 -3.11 12.39 4.48
C ILE A 342 -3.92 12.79 3.25
N ALA A 343 -4.36 11.80 2.47
CA ALA A 343 -5.32 12.00 1.40
C ALA A 343 -6.75 11.88 1.94
N SER A 344 -7.50 12.98 1.89
CA SER A 344 -8.88 13.03 2.37
C SER A 344 -9.78 14.01 1.61
N ASN A 345 -11.08 13.76 1.65
CA ASN A 345 -12.12 14.72 1.26
C ASN A 345 -12.37 15.81 2.32
N ILE A 346 -11.91 15.60 3.55
CA ILE A 346 -11.87 16.59 4.63
C ILE A 346 -10.53 17.31 4.55
N ALA A 347 -10.53 18.63 4.72
CA ALA A 347 -9.29 19.41 4.79
C ALA A 347 -8.48 19.04 6.05
N ILE A 348 -7.18 18.82 5.88
CA ILE A 348 -6.22 18.50 6.94
C ILE A 348 -5.53 19.81 7.32
N ASP A 349 -5.93 20.37 8.46
CA ASP A 349 -5.47 21.66 8.94
C ASP A 349 -4.69 21.51 10.27
N GLY A 350 -4.52 22.61 11.01
CA GLY A 350 -3.81 22.63 12.28
C GLY A 350 -4.40 21.72 13.38
N SER A 351 -5.60 21.15 13.20
CA SER A 351 -6.14 20.14 14.12
C SER A 351 -5.50 18.76 13.95
N PHE A 352 -4.72 18.54 12.89
CA PHE A 352 -3.97 17.31 12.63
C PHE A 352 -2.47 17.59 12.82
N PRO A 353 -1.92 17.30 14.02
CA PRO A 353 -0.54 17.67 14.34
C PRO A 353 0.46 17.00 13.38
N ASP A 354 1.34 17.80 12.81
CA ASP A 354 2.45 17.35 11.95
C ASP A 354 1.99 16.48 10.74
N ALA A 355 0.81 16.79 10.20
CA ALA A 355 0.24 16.13 9.03
C ALA A 355 0.08 17.12 7.87
N PHE A 356 0.63 16.76 6.71
CA PHE A 356 0.41 17.46 5.46
C PHE A 356 -0.91 17.02 4.81
N ASP A 357 -1.59 17.96 4.16
CA ASP A 357 -2.74 17.66 3.34
C ASP A 357 -2.30 17.23 1.93
N ALA A 358 -2.60 15.99 1.53
CA ALA A 358 -2.26 15.51 0.20
C ALA A 358 -3.03 16.23 -0.92
N SER A 359 -4.11 16.92 -0.58
CA SER A 359 -4.94 17.68 -1.53
C SER A 359 -4.75 19.20 -1.37
N ASP A 360 -3.67 19.64 -0.71
CA ASP A 360 -3.25 21.05 -0.68
C ASP A 360 -3.05 21.58 -2.11
N GLU A 361 -3.39 22.84 -2.37
CA GLU A 361 -3.26 23.43 -3.69
C GLU A 361 -1.81 23.66 -4.14
N LEU A 362 -0.87 23.75 -3.19
CA LEU A 362 0.57 23.92 -3.42
C LEU A 362 1.26 22.63 -3.86
N ILE A 363 0.58 21.48 -3.75
CA ILE A 363 1.10 20.16 -4.09
C ILE A 363 0.30 19.57 -5.27
N ASP A 364 1.00 18.99 -6.25
CA ASP A 364 0.39 18.47 -7.49
C ASP A 364 -0.17 17.05 -7.30
N LEU A 365 -1.13 16.89 -6.39
CA LEU A 365 -1.76 15.59 -6.08
C LEU A 365 -3.28 15.59 -6.23
N ARG A 366 -3.93 16.76 -6.40
CA ARG A 366 -5.39 16.86 -6.60
C ARG A 366 -5.91 16.20 -7.88
N ARG A 367 -5.02 15.68 -8.74
CA ARG A 367 -5.34 14.90 -9.96
C ARG A 367 -5.14 13.39 -9.76
N MET A 368 -4.81 12.94 -8.55
CA MET A 368 -4.60 11.53 -8.28
C MET A 368 -5.92 10.74 -8.43
N SER A 369 -5.80 9.52 -8.96
CA SER A 369 -6.90 8.55 -8.93
C SER A 369 -7.09 7.99 -7.52
N MET A 370 -8.22 7.31 -7.27
CA MET A 370 -8.40 6.58 -6.01
C MET A 370 -7.36 5.46 -5.82
N ALA A 371 -7.02 4.72 -6.89
CA ALA A 371 -5.96 3.73 -6.85
C ALA A 371 -4.59 4.35 -6.49
N THR A 372 -4.30 5.54 -7.01
CA THR A 372 -3.06 6.27 -6.68
C THR A 372 -3.07 6.76 -5.22
N ALA A 373 -4.19 7.28 -4.71
CA ALA A 373 -4.31 7.71 -3.31
C ALA A 373 -4.10 6.53 -2.34
N VAL A 374 -4.70 5.37 -2.63
CA VAL A 374 -4.46 4.11 -1.92
C VAL A 374 -2.99 3.70 -2.04
N HIS A 375 -2.42 3.77 -3.23
CA HIS A 375 -1.03 3.36 -3.44
C HIS A 375 -0.08 4.22 -2.62
N ASN A 376 -0.27 5.53 -2.58
CA ASN A 376 0.57 6.44 -1.77
C ASN A 376 0.62 6.02 -0.29
N SER A 377 -0.50 5.54 0.27
CA SER A 377 -0.59 4.97 1.61
C SER A 377 0.03 3.57 1.74
N ALA A 378 0.23 2.85 0.63
CA ALA A 378 0.64 1.45 0.54
C ALA A 378 1.97 1.18 -0.19
N ARG A 379 2.83 2.21 -0.31
CA ARG A 379 4.15 2.13 -0.95
C ARG A 379 5.19 1.46 -0.06
N PHE A 380 5.20 0.13 -0.02
CA PHE A 380 6.26 -0.63 0.63
C PHE A 380 7.52 -0.68 -0.25
N SER A 381 8.47 0.23 0.03
CA SER A 381 9.67 0.55 -0.77
C SER A 381 10.52 -0.64 -1.27
N TYR A 382 10.42 -1.80 -0.64
CA TYR A 382 11.09 -3.03 -1.08
C TYR A 382 10.46 -3.66 -2.33
N ILE A 383 9.16 -3.49 -2.54
CA ILE A 383 8.41 -4.07 -3.66
C ILE A 383 7.85 -2.94 -4.54
N SER A 384 7.12 -2.00 -3.96
CA SER A 384 6.66 -0.79 -4.66
C SER A 384 7.60 0.38 -4.46
N PRO A 385 7.70 1.33 -5.40
CA PRO A 385 8.62 2.44 -5.29
C PRO A 385 8.04 3.54 -4.39
N ALA A 386 8.94 4.30 -3.74
CA ALA A 386 8.56 5.61 -3.20
C ALA A 386 8.04 6.48 -4.34
N GLY A 387 6.96 7.22 -4.09
CA GLY A 387 6.30 8.05 -5.10
C GLY A 387 6.83 9.47 -5.06
N THR A 388 7.40 9.96 -6.16
CA THR A 388 7.87 11.33 -6.24
C THR A 388 6.69 12.27 -6.45
N VAL A 389 6.47 13.14 -5.47
CA VAL A 389 5.44 14.18 -5.48
C VAL A 389 6.07 15.47 -5.99
N TYR A 390 5.35 16.18 -6.85
CA TYR A 390 5.80 17.44 -7.43
C TYR A 390 5.00 18.61 -6.86
N ALA A 391 5.63 19.78 -6.88
CA ALA A 391 4.99 21.05 -6.63
C ALA A 391 5.43 22.08 -7.67
N CYS A 392 4.65 23.15 -7.81
CA CYS A 392 4.99 24.26 -8.67
C CYS A 392 5.57 25.42 -7.86
N ARG A 393 6.48 26.17 -8.49
CA ARG A 393 7.17 27.30 -7.88
C ARG A 393 7.08 28.53 -8.78
N GLU A 394 6.98 29.68 -8.13
CA GLU A 394 7.03 31.02 -8.75
C GLU A 394 8.00 31.87 -7.92
N GLY A 395 9.07 32.36 -8.54
CA GLY A 395 10.13 33.08 -7.83
C GLY A 395 10.77 32.28 -6.69
N GLY A 396 10.88 30.95 -6.84
CA GLY A 396 11.45 30.04 -5.84
C GLY A 396 10.52 29.69 -4.66
N ARG A 397 9.31 30.26 -4.59
CA ARG A 397 8.31 29.95 -3.56
C ARG A 397 7.28 28.96 -4.08
N LEU A 398 6.76 28.10 -3.21
CA LEU A 398 5.65 27.21 -3.57
C LEU A 398 4.44 28.04 -4.00
N ALA A 399 3.83 27.64 -5.11
CA ALA A 399 2.64 28.26 -5.67
C ALA A 399 1.76 27.17 -6.29
N PRO A 400 0.43 27.41 -6.41
CA PRO A 400 -0.45 26.46 -7.08
C PRO A 400 0.04 26.15 -8.50
N CYS A 401 -0.15 24.92 -8.99
CA CYS A 401 0.30 24.61 -10.33
C CYS A 401 -0.52 25.34 -11.42
N ALA A 402 0.18 26.03 -12.31
CA ALA A 402 -0.37 26.77 -13.45
C ALA A 402 0.60 26.72 -14.65
N PRO A 403 0.11 26.87 -15.89
CA PRO A 403 0.98 26.94 -17.07
C PRO A 403 2.07 28.02 -16.92
N GLY A 404 3.31 27.67 -17.25
CA GLY A 404 4.47 28.58 -17.14
C GLY A 404 5.16 28.63 -15.77
N ARG A 405 4.60 27.99 -14.72
CA ARG A 405 5.30 27.83 -13.43
C ARG A 405 6.30 26.68 -13.48
N GLU A 406 7.39 26.82 -12.73
CA GLU A 406 8.42 25.79 -12.63
C GLU A 406 7.89 24.62 -11.81
N ARG A 407 7.80 23.43 -12.42
CA ARG A 407 7.39 22.20 -11.74
C ARG A 407 8.63 21.40 -11.36
N GLY A 408 8.79 21.10 -10.07
CA GLY A 408 9.92 20.33 -9.58
C GLY A 408 9.51 19.37 -8.46
N PRO A 409 10.38 18.41 -8.09
CA PRO A 409 10.11 17.52 -6.98
C PRO A 409 9.91 18.34 -5.69
N TRP A 410 8.94 17.92 -4.89
CA TRP A 410 8.64 18.48 -3.59
C TRP A 410 9.07 17.53 -2.47
N GLY A 411 8.76 16.25 -2.61
CA GLY A 411 9.15 15.21 -1.67
C GLY A 411 8.76 13.82 -2.17
N ARG A 412 9.08 12.79 -1.39
CA ARG A 412 8.67 11.41 -1.72
C ARG A 412 7.71 10.83 -0.68
N VAL A 413 6.70 10.10 -1.15
CA VAL A 413 5.73 9.41 -0.29
C VAL A 413 6.00 7.91 -0.26
N ILE A 414 5.89 7.32 0.94
CA ILE A 414 6.00 5.89 1.23
C ILE A 414 4.84 5.43 2.12
N ASP A 415 4.74 4.12 2.34
CA ASP A 415 3.71 3.48 3.18
C ASP A 415 3.48 4.23 4.51
N GLY A 416 2.22 4.44 4.89
CA GLY A 416 1.89 5.12 6.14
C GLY A 416 2.38 4.39 7.39
N GLY A 417 2.62 3.08 7.27
CA GLY A 417 3.11 2.26 8.37
C GLY A 417 4.55 2.59 8.80
N TYR A 418 5.30 3.38 8.04
CA TYR A 418 6.58 3.92 8.51
C TYR A 418 6.41 4.95 9.63
N PHE A 419 5.32 5.71 9.60
CA PHE A 419 4.95 6.62 10.67
C PHE A 419 4.16 5.91 11.76
N GLU A 420 2.99 5.36 11.38
CA GLU A 420 2.11 4.58 12.25
C GLU A 420 1.20 3.64 11.43
N ASN A 421 1.16 2.34 11.76
CA ASN A 421 0.48 1.29 10.99
C ASN A 421 -0.99 1.04 11.37
N SER A 422 -1.50 1.52 12.51
CA SER A 422 -2.89 1.26 12.96
C SER A 422 -3.94 2.20 12.35
N GLY A 423 -3.54 3.42 11.99
CA GLY A 423 -4.45 4.49 11.56
C GLY A 423 -5.23 5.17 12.70
N VAL A 424 -5.03 4.77 13.96
CA VAL A 424 -5.75 5.30 15.13
C VAL A 424 -5.36 6.75 15.43
N GLU A 425 -4.11 7.13 15.22
CA GLU A 425 -3.63 8.50 15.49
C GLU A 425 -4.44 9.55 14.69
N THR A 426 -4.70 9.27 13.42
CA THR A 426 -5.56 10.13 12.57
C THR A 426 -7.02 10.12 13.01
N VAL A 427 -7.53 9.01 13.56
CA VAL A 427 -8.89 8.97 14.15
C VAL A 427 -8.95 9.83 15.40
N ARG A 428 -7.93 9.80 16.24
CA ARG A 428 -7.83 10.65 17.43
C ARG A 428 -7.84 12.12 17.03
N ASP A 429 -6.99 12.53 16.10
CA ASP A 429 -6.89 13.92 15.66
C ASP A 429 -8.25 14.40 15.12
N LEU A 430 -8.91 13.57 14.31
CA LEU A 430 -10.25 13.84 13.83
C LEU A 430 -11.28 13.96 14.97
N LEU A 431 -11.26 13.05 15.96
CA LEU A 431 -12.18 13.06 17.08
C LEU A 431 -12.05 14.34 17.93
N PHE A 432 -10.82 14.78 18.20
CA PHE A 432 -10.56 16.06 18.87
C PHE A 432 -11.04 17.25 18.03
N ALA A 433 -10.80 17.22 16.71
CA ALA A 433 -11.25 18.28 15.82
C ALA A 433 -12.77 18.45 15.82
N ILE A 434 -13.54 17.36 15.83
CA ILE A 434 -15.00 17.40 15.77
C ILE A 434 -15.70 17.56 17.14
N GLN A 435 -14.96 17.46 18.25
CA GLN A 435 -15.51 17.52 19.60
C GLN A 435 -16.40 18.76 19.87
N PRO A 436 -16.05 19.98 19.43
CA PRO A 436 -16.89 21.16 19.67
C PRO A 436 -18.29 21.03 19.03
N VAL A 437 -18.37 20.41 17.85
CA VAL A 437 -19.64 20.19 17.15
C VAL A 437 -20.48 19.16 17.90
N LEU A 438 -19.88 18.06 18.36
CA LEU A 438 -20.60 17.05 19.15
C LEU A 438 -21.22 17.65 20.41
N ARG A 439 -20.52 18.57 21.09
CA ARG A 439 -21.06 19.28 22.27
C ARG A 439 -22.23 20.19 21.92
N ALA A 440 -22.10 20.98 20.86
CA ALA A 440 -23.18 21.87 20.43
C ALA A 440 -24.48 21.11 20.10
N TRP A 441 -24.37 19.97 19.40
CA TRP A 441 -25.54 19.12 19.12
C TRP A 441 -26.10 18.45 20.38
N HIS A 442 -25.26 18.12 21.35
CA HIS A 442 -25.70 17.61 22.64
C HIS A 442 -26.52 18.64 23.40
N ASP A 443 -26.08 19.89 23.42
CA ASP A 443 -26.79 21.02 24.05
C ASP A 443 -28.15 21.27 23.36
N ASP A 444 -28.25 21.00 22.05
CA ASP A 444 -29.50 21.03 21.27
C ASP A 444 -30.40 19.79 21.47
N GLY A 445 -30.02 18.87 22.37
CA GLY A 445 -30.82 17.68 22.74
C GLY A 445 -30.59 16.46 21.85
N TYR A 446 -29.55 16.43 21.01
CA TYR A 446 -29.19 15.26 20.20
C TYR A 446 -28.08 14.44 20.85
N VAL A 447 -28.33 13.14 21.08
CA VAL A 447 -27.37 12.25 21.74
C VAL A 447 -26.52 11.54 20.69
N ILE A 448 -25.40 12.15 20.29
CA ILE A 448 -24.45 11.55 19.35
C ILE A 448 -23.40 10.78 20.12
N GLU A 449 -23.16 9.54 19.71
CA GLU A 449 -22.34 8.57 20.40
C GLU A 449 -21.14 8.14 19.56
N PRO A 450 -19.97 8.79 19.67
CA PRO A 450 -18.80 8.39 18.92
C PRO A 450 -18.32 7.00 19.38
N VAL A 451 -18.09 6.11 18.41
CA VAL A 451 -17.59 4.75 18.61
C VAL A 451 -16.39 4.54 17.70
N VAL A 452 -15.25 4.18 18.28
CA VAL A 452 -14.03 3.91 17.54
C VAL A 452 -13.94 2.42 17.25
N MET A 453 -13.84 2.06 15.98
CA MET A 453 -13.57 0.69 15.53
C MET A 453 -12.13 0.58 15.08
N VAL A 454 -11.39 -0.37 15.64
CA VAL A 454 -10.04 -0.71 15.16
C VAL A 454 -10.08 -2.07 14.49
N ILE A 455 -9.78 -2.09 13.20
CA ILE A 455 -9.68 -3.31 12.41
C ILE A 455 -8.21 -3.68 12.30
N SER A 456 -7.83 -4.74 12.99
CA SER A 456 -6.46 -5.23 13.07
C SER A 456 -6.33 -6.57 12.36
N ASN A 457 -5.25 -6.72 11.60
CA ASN A 457 -4.92 -7.98 10.93
C ASN A 457 -3.75 -8.72 11.59
N SER A 458 -3.26 -8.23 12.73
CA SER A 458 -2.18 -8.88 13.48
C SER A 458 -2.61 -10.26 14.03
N PRO A 459 -1.76 -11.29 13.95
CA PRO A 459 -2.07 -12.62 14.50
C PRO A 459 -2.31 -12.55 16.01
N GLY A 460 -3.33 -13.25 16.50
CA GLY A 460 -3.63 -13.25 17.94
C GLY A 460 -4.10 -11.90 18.49
N ALA A 461 -4.60 -11.01 17.62
CA ALA A 461 -5.08 -9.67 17.97
C ALA A 461 -6.31 -9.71 18.90
N ILE A 462 -6.07 -10.02 20.18
CA ILE A 462 -6.82 -9.46 21.30
C ILE A 462 -6.43 -7.97 21.34
N ALA A 463 -7.37 -7.08 21.66
CA ALA A 463 -7.05 -5.67 21.83
C ALA A 463 -5.83 -5.53 22.75
N PRO A 464 -4.75 -4.85 22.33
CA PRO A 464 -3.52 -4.81 23.09
C PRO A 464 -3.80 -4.26 24.48
N SER A 465 -3.51 -5.05 25.50
CA SER A 465 -3.72 -4.73 26.92
C SER A 465 -2.42 -4.37 27.64
N GLY A 466 -1.27 -4.43 26.95
CA GLY A 466 0.04 -4.23 27.54
C GLY A 466 1.14 -4.01 26.50
N LYS A 467 2.39 -4.06 26.96
CA LYS A 467 3.59 -3.89 26.12
C LYS A 467 3.74 -5.09 25.17
N LEU A 468 4.18 -4.83 23.95
CA LEU A 468 4.59 -5.89 23.03
C LEU A 468 5.84 -6.58 23.60
N ASP A 469 5.81 -7.91 23.73
CA ASP A 469 6.97 -8.68 24.20
C ASP A 469 8.05 -8.70 23.10
N PRO A 470 9.27 -8.18 23.33
CA PRO A 470 10.35 -8.21 22.35
C PRO A 470 10.66 -9.62 21.84
N ASN A 471 10.41 -10.67 22.65
CA ASN A 471 10.63 -12.06 22.25
C ASN A 471 9.63 -12.57 21.21
N THR A 472 8.55 -11.81 20.96
CA THR A 472 7.58 -12.08 19.88
C THR A 472 7.91 -11.32 18.60
N ALA A 473 9.02 -10.55 18.57
CA ALA A 473 9.49 -9.90 17.36
C ALA A 473 9.81 -10.95 16.28
N ARG A 474 9.32 -10.71 15.06
CA ARG A 474 9.46 -11.65 13.94
C ARG A 474 10.89 -11.79 13.42
N MET A 475 11.79 -10.87 13.76
CA MET A 475 13.18 -10.88 13.31
C MET A 475 14.12 -10.70 14.50
N ASP A 476 14.93 -11.72 14.76
CA ASP A 476 15.98 -11.74 15.78
C ASP A 476 17.28 -11.16 15.21
N ALA A 477 17.99 -10.36 16.02
CA ALA A 477 19.21 -9.66 15.65
C ALA A 477 20.49 -10.39 16.09
N THR A 478 20.41 -11.67 16.49
CA THR A 478 21.57 -12.45 16.97
C THR A 478 22.68 -12.66 15.93
N PHE A 479 22.36 -12.55 14.63
CA PHE A 479 23.33 -12.65 13.53
C PHE A 479 23.64 -11.26 12.94
N LEU A 480 24.93 -10.93 12.74
CA LEU A 480 25.39 -9.63 12.22
C LEU A 480 24.71 -8.44 12.92
N SER A 481 24.59 -8.50 14.25
CA SER A 481 23.81 -7.55 15.06
C SER A 481 24.17 -6.09 14.77
N GLU A 482 25.45 -5.74 14.64
CA GLU A 482 25.90 -4.37 14.34
C GLU A 482 25.41 -3.85 12.98
N LEU A 483 25.24 -4.74 11.99
CA LEU A 483 24.76 -4.39 10.65
C LEU A 483 23.23 -4.41 10.58
N LEU A 484 22.61 -5.40 11.22
CA LEU A 484 21.18 -5.66 11.10
C LEU A 484 20.34 -4.94 12.16
N ALA A 485 20.90 -4.57 13.32
CA ALA A 485 20.15 -3.91 14.38
C ALA A 485 19.50 -2.58 13.93
N PRO A 486 20.17 -1.68 13.18
CA PRO A 486 19.50 -0.46 12.70
C PRO A 486 18.28 -0.72 11.79
N PRO A 487 18.38 -1.48 10.67
CA PRO A 487 17.22 -1.75 9.84
C PRO A 487 16.16 -2.59 10.57
N LEU A 488 16.55 -3.61 11.34
CA LEU A 488 15.60 -4.42 12.12
C LEU A 488 14.89 -3.59 13.19
N GLY A 489 15.60 -2.68 13.85
CA GLY A 489 15.03 -1.74 14.82
C GLY A 489 13.98 -0.83 14.18
N LEU A 490 14.26 -0.27 13.00
CA LEU A 490 13.29 0.54 12.25
C LEU A 490 12.06 -0.30 11.86
N PHE A 491 12.25 -1.53 11.39
CA PHE A 491 11.15 -2.43 11.06
C PHE A 491 10.30 -2.85 12.27
N ASN A 492 10.94 -3.18 13.39
CA ASN A 492 10.24 -3.59 14.61
C ASN A 492 9.53 -2.40 15.26
N THR A 493 10.08 -1.18 15.12
CA THR A 493 9.45 0.06 15.61
C THR A 493 8.10 0.28 14.95
N ARG A 494 7.93 -0.06 13.66
CA ARG A 494 6.62 0.03 12.98
C ARG A 494 5.53 -0.77 13.70
N ALA A 495 5.79 -2.02 14.08
CA ALA A 495 4.80 -2.86 14.77
C ALA A 495 4.57 -2.41 16.22
N ALA A 496 5.64 -2.01 16.91
CA ALA A 496 5.57 -1.51 18.28
C ALA A 496 4.82 -0.18 18.37
N ARG A 497 5.01 0.73 17.40
CA ARG A 497 4.28 1.99 17.30
C ARG A 497 2.79 1.78 17.10
N ALA A 498 2.37 0.77 16.34
CA ALA A 498 0.95 0.47 16.17
C ALA A 498 0.28 0.06 17.48
N THR A 499 0.98 -0.77 18.25
CA THR A 499 0.51 -1.18 19.57
C THR A 499 0.49 0.00 20.55
N PHE A 500 1.53 0.84 20.51
CA PHE A 500 1.61 2.06 21.31
C PHE A 500 0.47 3.03 20.96
N ALA A 501 0.24 3.33 19.69
CA ALA A 501 -0.80 4.24 19.23
C ALA A 501 -2.18 3.73 19.67
N VAL A 502 -2.50 2.45 19.51
CA VAL A 502 -3.78 1.91 19.99
C VAL A 502 -3.92 2.10 21.51
N THR A 503 -2.89 1.80 22.30
CA THR A 503 -2.98 1.82 23.77
C THR A 503 -2.94 3.23 24.36
N ALA A 504 -2.01 4.06 23.90
CA ALA A 504 -1.87 5.46 24.29
C ALA A 504 -3.06 6.28 23.80
N GLU A 505 -3.46 6.14 22.54
CA GLU A 505 -4.55 6.95 22.01
C GLU A 505 -5.92 6.50 22.50
N ARG A 506 -6.11 5.23 22.86
CA ARG A 506 -7.30 4.80 23.60
C ARG A 506 -7.39 5.51 24.96
N ARG A 507 -6.25 5.73 25.63
CA ARG A 507 -6.21 6.50 26.88
C ARG A 507 -6.46 7.99 26.64
N ASP A 508 -5.84 8.57 25.63
CA ASP A 508 -6.03 9.99 25.30
C ASP A 508 -7.47 10.28 24.87
N MET A 509 -8.07 9.41 24.05
CA MET A 509 -9.47 9.51 23.65
C MET A 509 -10.44 9.19 24.79
N SER A 510 -9.98 8.62 25.92
CA SER A 510 -10.85 8.26 27.04
C SER A 510 -11.53 9.45 27.69
N VAL A 511 -11.02 10.68 27.46
CA VAL A 511 -11.68 11.91 27.91
C VAL A 511 -12.89 12.31 27.07
N MET A 512 -13.06 11.70 25.88
CA MET A 512 -14.16 11.96 24.94
C MET A 512 -15.08 10.76 24.75
N VAL A 513 -14.48 9.58 24.73
CA VAL A 513 -15.15 8.32 24.44
C VAL A 513 -14.72 7.34 25.53
N PRO A 514 -15.64 6.79 26.34
CA PRO A 514 -15.30 5.81 27.36
C PRO A 514 -14.32 4.75 26.82
N SER A 515 -13.23 4.49 27.54
CA SER A 515 -12.22 3.51 27.11
C SER A 515 -12.68 2.06 27.28
N ASP A 516 -13.97 1.81 27.47
CA ASP A 516 -14.53 0.49 27.66
C ASP A 516 -14.59 -0.31 26.34
N GLY A 517 -14.90 -1.60 26.45
CA GLY A 517 -15.08 -2.46 25.27
C GLY A 517 -16.37 -2.20 24.49
N GLU A 518 -17.20 -1.24 24.92
CA GLU A 518 -18.49 -0.91 24.31
C GLU A 518 -18.37 0.23 23.30
N ARG A 519 -17.39 1.12 23.51
CA ARG A 519 -17.10 2.29 22.68
C ARG A 519 -15.83 2.16 21.85
N PHE A 520 -14.92 1.27 22.26
CA PHE A 520 -13.70 0.93 21.52
C PHE A 520 -13.76 -0.51 21.03
N LEU A 521 -14.21 -0.70 19.79
CA LEU A 521 -14.50 -2.01 19.21
C LEU A 521 -13.29 -2.55 18.45
N TRP A 522 -12.86 -3.75 18.80
CA TRP A 522 -11.68 -4.38 18.20
C TRP A 522 -12.07 -5.54 17.28
N PHE A 523 -11.70 -5.44 16.01
CA PHE A 523 -11.89 -6.48 14.99
C PHE A 523 -10.54 -7.09 14.59
N GLY A 524 -10.07 -8.05 15.38
CA GLY A 524 -8.81 -8.76 15.17
C GLY A 524 -8.96 -10.09 14.41
N ILE A 525 -7.92 -10.50 13.68
CA ILE A 525 -7.83 -11.85 13.10
C ILE A 525 -7.45 -12.86 14.19
N THR A 526 -8.37 -13.78 14.54
CA THR A 526 -8.17 -14.78 15.59
C THR A 526 -7.63 -16.11 15.05
N THR A 527 -6.53 -16.10 14.30
CA THR A 527 -5.92 -17.32 13.75
C THR A 527 -4.62 -17.69 14.47
N ASN A 528 -4.42 -18.98 14.76
CA ASN A 528 -3.18 -19.50 15.35
C ASN A 528 -2.01 -19.57 14.37
N ASN A 529 -2.27 -19.48 13.07
CA ASN A 529 -1.25 -19.55 12.04
C ASN A 529 -0.83 -18.14 11.61
N ASP A 530 0.47 -17.89 11.59
CA ASP A 530 1.05 -16.70 10.98
C ASP A 530 0.73 -16.70 9.49
N THR A 531 -0.16 -15.78 9.10
CA THR A 531 -0.39 -15.47 7.69
C THR A 531 0.69 -14.51 7.20
N PRO A 532 1.37 -14.79 6.08
CA PRO A 532 2.41 -13.93 5.57
C PRO A 532 1.84 -12.57 5.15
N LEU A 533 2.61 -11.50 5.40
CA LEU A 533 2.35 -10.17 4.86
C LEU A 533 2.76 -10.17 3.39
N ALA A 534 1.81 -10.03 2.47
CA ALA A 534 2.07 -10.04 1.03
C ALA A 534 0.99 -9.26 0.27
N TRP A 535 1.18 -9.13 -1.04
CA TRP A 535 0.16 -8.66 -2.00
C TRP A 535 -0.48 -9.82 -2.78
N ALA A 536 -0.23 -11.06 -2.36
CA ALA A 536 -0.87 -12.27 -2.86
C ALA A 536 -1.02 -13.26 -1.70
N LEU A 537 -2.15 -13.96 -1.64
CA LEU A 537 -2.41 -15.01 -0.65
C LEU A 537 -2.92 -16.26 -1.36
N ALA A 538 -2.68 -17.43 -0.76
CA ALA A 538 -3.26 -18.67 -1.23
C ALA A 538 -4.77 -18.71 -0.96
N ASP A 539 -5.53 -19.44 -1.76
CA ASP A 539 -6.98 -19.60 -1.58
C ASP A 539 -7.34 -20.09 -0.18
N ARG A 540 -6.60 -21.08 0.35
CA ARG A 540 -6.80 -21.58 1.72
C ARG A 540 -6.68 -20.50 2.78
N THR A 541 -5.85 -19.48 2.54
CA THR A 541 -5.70 -18.35 3.45
C THR A 541 -6.91 -17.43 3.38
N PHE A 542 -7.39 -17.11 2.18
CA PHE A 542 -8.63 -16.35 2.01
C PHE A 542 -9.81 -17.08 2.63
N ASP A 543 -9.95 -18.38 2.39
CA ASP A 543 -11.00 -19.22 3.01
C ASP A 543 -10.90 -19.20 4.54
N GLY A 544 -9.67 -19.22 5.08
CA GLY A 544 -9.43 -19.07 6.51
C GLY A 544 -9.91 -17.74 7.08
N ILE A 545 -9.75 -16.64 6.34
CA ILE A 545 -10.27 -15.32 6.73
C ILE A 545 -11.80 -15.28 6.61
N ASP A 546 -12.37 -15.82 5.52
CA ASP A 546 -13.82 -15.89 5.30
C ASP A 546 -14.51 -16.65 6.43
N ASN A 547 -13.88 -17.73 6.91
CA ASN A 547 -14.37 -18.53 8.04
C ASN A 547 -14.44 -17.75 9.37
N LEU A 548 -13.69 -16.66 9.55
CA LEU A 548 -13.78 -15.81 10.76
C LEU A 548 -15.09 -15.03 10.83
N LEU A 549 -15.77 -14.85 9.69
CA LEU A 549 -17.05 -14.16 9.59
C LEU A 549 -18.23 -15.11 9.79
N GLN A 550 -17.98 -16.42 9.79
CA GLN A 550 -18.98 -17.46 10.01
C GLN A 550 -19.14 -17.77 11.50
N THR A 551 -20.32 -18.27 11.87
CA THR A 551 -20.60 -18.73 13.23
C THR A 551 -19.91 -20.08 13.47
N PRO A 552 -19.25 -20.32 14.62
CA PRO A 552 -19.23 -19.51 15.85
C PRO A 552 -18.10 -18.47 15.96
N GLN A 553 -17.19 -18.37 15.00
CA GLN A 553 -16.01 -17.49 15.07
C GLN A 553 -16.40 -16.01 15.15
N SER A 554 -17.35 -15.59 14.34
CA SER A 554 -17.85 -14.20 14.32
C SER A 554 -18.51 -13.78 15.64
N ALA A 555 -18.96 -14.72 16.47
CA ALA A 555 -19.52 -14.44 17.80
C ALA A 555 -18.45 -13.95 18.80
N ARG A 556 -17.16 -14.17 18.51
CA ARG A 556 -16.04 -13.63 19.30
C ARG A 556 -15.68 -12.20 18.93
N LEU A 557 -16.29 -11.66 17.87
CA LEU A 557 -16.05 -10.32 17.36
C LEU A 557 -17.24 -9.40 17.68
N PRO A 558 -17.05 -8.08 17.76
CA PRO A 558 -18.09 -7.15 18.22
C PRO A 558 -19.19 -6.85 17.19
N PHE A 559 -19.44 -7.73 16.20
CA PHE A 559 -20.51 -7.57 15.22
C PHE A 559 -21.89 -7.37 15.86
N SER A 560 -22.21 -8.16 16.89
CA SER A 560 -23.49 -8.06 17.59
C SER A 560 -23.65 -6.76 18.38
N GLN A 561 -22.55 -6.19 18.87
CA GLN A 561 -22.56 -4.89 19.57
C GLN A 561 -22.90 -3.77 18.60
N VAL A 562 -22.27 -3.76 17.41
CA VAL A 562 -22.58 -2.77 16.36
C VAL A 562 -24.04 -2.90 15.92
N GLN A 563 -24.53 -4.12 15.71
CA GLN A 563 -25.90 -4.35 15.26
C GLN A 563 -26.94 -3.89 16.30
N LYS A 564 -26.71 -4.13 17.60
CA LYS A 564 -27.58 -3.64 18.68
C LYS A 564 -27.68 -2.12 18.69
N ARG A 565 -26.54 -1.43 18.54
CA ARG A 565 -26.48 0.04 18.49
C ARG A 565 -27.26 0.62 17.31
N LEU A 566 -27.12 0.02 16.13
CA LEU A 566 -27.87 0.45 14.94
C LEU A 566 -29.39 0.23 15.08
N GLN A 567 -29.80 -0.79 15.84
CA GLN A 567 -31.22 -1.07 16.10
C GLN A 567 -31.83 -0.21 17.22
N GLY A 568 -31.04 0.62 17.90
CA GLY A 568 -31.51 1.46 19.01
C GLY A 568 -31.98 0.66 20.23
N ARG A 569 -31.39 -0.52 20.46
CA ARG A 569 -31.72 -1.42 21.59
C ARG A 569 -30.61 -1.52 22.61
#